data_AF-A0A954TB14-F1
#
_entry.id   AF-A0A954TB14-F1
#
_cell.length_a   1.000
_cell.length_b   1.000
_cell.length_c   1.000
_cell.angle_alpha   90.00
_cell.angle_beta   90.00
_cell.angle_gamma   90.00
#
_symmetry.space_group_name_H-M   'P 1'
#
loop_
_entity.id
_entity.type
_entity.pdbx_description
1 polymer ?
#
loop_
_entity_poly.entity_id
_entity_poly.type
_entity_poly.pdbx_seq_one_letter_code
_entity_poly.pdbx_strand_id
1 'polypeptide(L)'
;MPRHSELQRALLRGLRPEGDLAEEIFELGDYSIETEQDAEAVCQALSEFPRPSGDSSTCTSLYSPLHAITGLFQDVGSERAFEILYHSGMPELLRVHDAQFGTASVEEILYLLKIFAMYRYREGCERIPRAARHPRYQNGFLWQVVFQQLSMDLDDDNEFGTPQADPLLTDLCDELRNPLPQGFAAIAYLDWSNELCRNELIDVHPFDSVEGMDMLEDWLADSDPDEFSYAQSAAVAINWLRLPARSRLVALAIDHPQMMVQLEGAWAAASWGSDSAVKMLSRFCLERGLSVAAREYLEELDREDAIPGIARDPDFEAMSEMCHWLGHPGEFGRTPEDIELLDSRTLYWPPTGDERTLWLFRFHYTPTDDGDEPEVGVGLVGSITATLYDETEPDMTPEEIYALHCCWELEITGDPRAPEERTVEAGLSILREHGSV
;
A
#
# COMPACT_ATOMS: atom_id res chain seq x y z
N MET A 1 14.43 -44.98 1.21
CA MET A 1 13.73 -43.94 1.98
C MET A 1 13.79 -42.67 1.17
N PRO A 2 12.68 -41.97 0.91
CA PRO A 2 12.74 -40.66 0.26
C PRO A 2 13.62 -39.73 1.10
N ARG A 3 14.45 -38.92 0.44
CA ARG A 3 15.26 -37.90 1.12
C ARG A 3 14.34 -36.74 1.51
N HIS A 4 14.44 -36.29 2.75
CA HIS A 4 13.74 -35.09 3.20
C HIS A 4 14.24 -33.85 2.45
N SER A 5 13.34 -32.92 2.14
CA SER A 5 13.65 -31.58 1.64
C SER A 5 14.42 -30.76 2.68
N GLU A 6 14.81 -29.53 2.33
CA GLU A 6 15.43 -28.61 3.28
C GLU A 6 14.43 -28.12 4.34
N LEU A 7 13.22 -27.73 3.92
CA LEU A 7 12.15 -27.35 4.82
C LEU A 7 11.78 -28.47 5.78
N GLN A 8 11.56 -29.69 5.31
CA GLN A 8 11.26 -30.83 6.19
C GLN A 8 12.37 -31.08 7.22
N ARG A 9 13.63 -30.92 6.83
CA ARG A 9 14.76 -31.06 7.75
C ARG A 9 14.79 -29.92 8.77
N ALA A 10 14.47 -28.69 8.38
CA ALA A 10 14.37 -27.54 9.28
C ALA A 10 13.25 -27.74 10.31
N LEU A 11 12.03 -28.07 9.86
CA LEU A 11 10.88 -28.37 10.74
C LEU A 11 11.22 -29.48 11.75
N LEU A 12 11.84 -30.57 11.31
CA LEU A 12 12.23 -31.69 12.18
C LEU A 12 13.33 -31.32 13.20
N ARG A 13 14.17 -30.32 12.93
CA ARG A 13 15.16 -29.81 13.89
C ARG A 13 14.51 -28.85 14.88
N GLY A 14 13.77 -27.87 14.36
CA GLY A 14 13.11 -26.83 15.15
C GLY A 14 12.00 -27.31 16.08
N LEU A 15 11.34 -28.43 15.77
CA LEU A 15 10.31 -29.02 16.63
C LEU A 15 10.86 -29.85 17.79
N ARG A 16 12.17 -30.04 17.90
CA ARG A 16 12.76 -30.76 19.04
C ARG A 16 12.64 -29.95 20.33
N PRO A 17 12.73 -30.59 21.52
CA PRO A 17 12.65 -29.89 22.81
C PRO A 17 13.68 -28.77 23.03
N GLU A 18 14.80 -28.77 22.30
CA GLU A 18 15.83 -27.73 22.36
C GLU A 18 16.01 -27.03 20.99
N GLY A 19 15.10 -27.26 20.05
CA GLY A 19 15.15 -26.67 18.71
C GLY A 19 14.53 -25.29 18.68
N ASP A 20 15.14 -24.39 17.91
CA ASP A 20 14.55 -23.08 17.57
C ASP A 20 13.89 -23.17 16.19
N LEU A 21 12.57 -23.35 16.18
CA LEU A 21 11.81 -23.46 14.92
C LEU A 21 11.86 -22.18 14.10
N ALA A 22 11.90 -21.01 14.74
CA ALA A 22 11.88 -19.75 14.03
C ALA A 22 13.23 -19.51 13.33
N GLU A 23 14.34 -19.76 14.02
CA GLU A 23 15.68 -19.68 13.44
C GLU A 23 15.86 -20.70 12.29
N GLU A 24 15.45 -21.96 12.50
CA GLU A 24 15.59 -23.01 11.49
C GLU A 24 14.79 -22.74 10.21
N ILE A 25 13.62 -22.08 10.31
CA ILE A 25 12.86 -21.63 9.13
C ILE A 25 13.50 -20.39 8.51
N PHE A 26 13.94 -19.42 9.33
CA PHE A 26 14.58 -18.20 8.84
C PHE A 26 15.86 -18.48 8.04
N GLU A 27 16.66 -19.47 8.44
CA GLU A 27 17.86 -19.90 7.71
C GLU A 27 17.58 -20.45 6.31
N LEU A 28 16.32 -20.77 5.96
CA LEU A 28 15.95 -21.17 4.61
C LEU A 28 15.93 -20.00 3.62
N GLY A 29 15.83 -18.76 4.11
CA GLY A 29 15.65 -17.56 3.27
C GLY A 29 14.28 -17.55 2.57
N ASP A 30 14.27 -17.11 1.31
CA ASP A 30 13.07 -17.08 0.46
C ASP A 30 12.74 -18.50 -0.03
N TYR A 31 12.02 -19.24 0.80
CA TYR A 31 11.63 -20.62 0.51
C TYR A 31 10.16 -20.71 0.08
N SER A 32 9.93 -21.04 -1.19
CA SER A 32 8.60 -21.35 -1.72
C SER A 32 8.22 -22.82 -1.51
N ILE A 33 6.98 -23.10 -1.08
CA ILE A 33 6.48 -24.47 -0.92
C ILE A 33 6.06 -25.04 -2.28
N GLU A 34 6.93 -25.89 -2.84
CA GLU A 34 6.75 -26.47 -4.18
C GLU A 34 6.11 -27.87 -4.18
N THR A 35 6.18 -28.60 -3.06
CA THR A 35 5.84 -30.03 -3.03
C THR A 35 4.72 -30.37 -2.05
N GLU A 36 3.95 -31.43 -2.36
CA GLU A 36 2.94 -31.97 -1.46
C GLU A 36 3.52 -32.36 -0.11
N GLN A 37 4.73 -32.95 -0.10
CA GLN A 37 5.34 -33.45 1.12
C GLN A 37 5.84 -32.30 2.01
N ASP A 38 6.18 -31.15 1.43
CA ASP A 38 6.51 -29.94 2.18
C ASP A 38 5.27 -29.34 2.83
N ALA A 39 4.19 -29.20 2.06
CA ALA A 39 2.89 -28.75 2.58
C ALA A 39 2.36 -29.65 3.71
N GLU A 40 2.44 -30.98 3.54
CA GLU A 40 2.09 -31.95 4.58
C GLU A 40 2.95 -31.79 5.85
N ALA A 41 4.25 -31.54 5.69
CA ALA A 41 5.16 -31.34 6.82
C ALA A 41 4.85 -30.05 7.59
N VAL A 42 4.48 -28.98 6.90
CA VAL A 42 4.00 -27.73 7.52
C VAL A 42 2.71 -27.99 8.31
N CYS A 43 1.73 -28.67 7.71
CA CYS A 43 0.49 -29.03 8.41
C CYS A 43 0.75 -29.89 9.66
N GLN A 44 1.66 -30.86 9.56
CA GLN A 44 2.06 -31.68 10.70
C GLN A 44 2.74 -30.84 11.78
N ALA A 45 3.62 -29.92 11.41
CA ALA A 45 4.29 -29.03 12.35
C ALA A 45 3.31 -28.09 13.07
N LEU A 46 2.28 -27.60 12.38
CA LEU A 46 1.20 -26.81 13.00
C LEU A 46 0.38 -27.59 14.03
N SER A 47 0.22 -28.90 13.85
CA SER A 47 -0.53 -29.73 14.80
C SER A 47 0.07 -29.76 16.22
N GLU A 48 1.36 -29.43 16.35
CA GLU A 48 2.08 -29.34 17.63
C GLU A 48 1.81 -28.02 18.40
N PHE A 49 1.06 -27.07 17.81
CA PHE A 49 0.69 -25.81 18.45
C PHE A 49 -0.67 -25.89 19.16
N PRO A 50 -0.93 -25.08 20.21
CA PRO A 50 0.01 -24.17 20.86
C PRO A 50 1.07 -24.93 21.66
N ARG A 51 2.34 -24.56 21.50
CA ARG A 51 3.45 -25.15 22.28
C ARG A 51 3.43 -24.58 23.71
N PRO A 52 3.75 -25.38 24.75
CA PRO A 52 3.90 -24.86 26.12
C PRO A 52 4.95 -23.75 26.14
N SER A 53 4.67 -22.63 26.83
CA SER A 53 5.55 -21.45 26.92
C SER A 53 6.86 -21.68 27.71
N GLY A 54 7.37 -22.91 27.74
CA GLY A 54 8.45 -23.36 28.62
C GLY A 54 9.88 -23.18 28.10
N ASP A 55 10.09 -22.87 26.81
CA ASP A 55 11.42 -22.92 26.19
C ASP A 55 11.94 -21.55 25.70
N SER A 56 11.52 -20.44 26.32
CA SER A 56 11.91 -19.09 25.87
C SER A 56 13.33 -18.64 26.26
N SER A 57 14.22 -19.52 26.76
CA SER A 57 15.55 -19.08 27.21
C SER A 57 16.62 -19.03 26.12
N THR A 58 16.31 -19.39 24.87
CA THR A 58 17.31 -19.42 23.77
C THR A 58 16.85 -18.83 22.45
N CYS A 59 15.66 -18.22 22.36
CA CYS A 59 15.15 -17.66 21.10
C CYS A 59 16.03 -16.46 20.67
N THR A 60 16.87 -16.68 19.66
CA THR A 60 17.72 -15.66 19.02
C THR A 60 16.98 -14.96 17.87
N SER A 61 15.92 -15.59 17.35
CA SER A 61 15.11 -15.07 16.25
C SER A 61 14.21 -13.90 16.67
N LEU A 62 14.03 -12.95 15.73
CA LEU A 62 13.09 -11.83 15.85
C LEU A 62 11.63 -12.28 15.79
N TYR A 63 11.37 -13.49 15.27
CA TYR A 63 10.03 -14.02 15.04
C TYR A 63 9.69 -15.15 16.01
N SER A 64 8.42 -15.25 16.40
CA SER A 64 7.97 -16.40 17.17
C SER A 64 7.91 -17.66 16.28
N PRO A 65 8.01 -18.87 16.86
CA PRO A 65 7.84 -20.13 16.13
C PRO A 65 6.52 -20.20 15.34
N LEU A 66 5.44 -19.61 15.88
CA LEU A 66 4.15 -19.56 15.22
C LEU A 66 4.17 -18.60 14.04
N HIS A 67 4.79 -17.43 14.20
CA HIS A 67 4.94 -16.48 13.10
C HIS A 67 5.74 -17.12 11.95
N ALA A 68 6.87 -17.76 12.25
CA ALA A 68 7.72 -18.37 11.23
C ALA A 68 7.00 -19.46 10.42
N ILE A 69 6.30 -20.40 11.08
CA ILE A 69 5.56 -21.44 10.36
C ILE A 69 4.34 -20.90 9.61
N THR A 70 3.67 -19.88 10.15
CA THR A 70 2.55 -19.21 9.48
C THR A 70 3.03 -18.44 8.24
N GLY A 71 4.25 -17.89 8.29
CA GLY A 71 4.83 -17.15 7.18
C GLY A 71 5.07 -17.98 5.93
N LEU A 72 5.28 -19.29 6.09
CA LEU A 72 5.42 -20.24 4.97
C LEU A 72 4.15 -20.35 4.11
N PHE A 73 2.98 -19.90 4.59
CA PHE A 73 1.76 -19.88 3.79
C PHE A 73 1.74 -18.76 2.74
N GLN A 74 2.65 -17.79 2.81
CA GLN A 74 2.70 -16.64 1.89
C GLN A 74 3.34 -16.94 0.55
N ASP A 75 4.18 -17.97 0.45
CA ASP A 75 4.89 -18.31 -0.77
C ASP A 75 4.73 -19.80 -1.10
N VAL A 76 3.80 -20.09 -2.02
CA VAL A 76 3.43 -21.45 -2.42
C VAL A 76 3.46 -21.55 -3.94
N GLY A 77 4.56 -22.05 -4.48
CA GLY A 77 4.79 -22.14 -5.93
C GLY A 77 3.96 -23.20 -6.66
N SER A 78 3.28 -24.09 -5.93
CA SER A 78 2.56 -25.23 -6.50
C SER A 78 1.08 -25.27 -6.11
N GLU A 79 0.19 -25.36 -7.11
CA GLU A 79 -1.26 -25.53 -6.94
C GLU A 79 -1.59 -26.69 -6.01
N ARG A 80 -0.85 -27.80 -6.13
CA ARG A 80 -1.08 -28.98 -5.33
C ARG A 80 -0.63 -28.82 -3.87
N ALA A 81 0.44 -28.08 -3.63
CA ALA A 81 0.85 -27.69 -2.28
C ALA A 81 -0.17 -26.74 -1.66
N PHE A 82 -0.67 -25.77 -2.44
CA PHE A 82 -1.71 -24.84 -2.04
C PHE A 82 -2.99 -25.58 -1.62
N GLU A 83 -3.48 -26.54 -2.40
CA GLU A 83 -4.66 -27.36 -2.04
C GLU A 83 -4.50 -28.04 -0.68
N ILE A 84 -3.31 -28.56 -0.36
CA ILE A 84 -3.03 -29.21 0.92
C ILE A 84 -3.05 -28.20 2.06
N LEU A 85 -2.38 -27.06 1.89
CA LEU A 85 -2.37 -25.99 2.88
C LEU A 85 -3.77 -25.41 3.09
N TYR A 86 -4.57 -25.28 2.04
CA TYR A 86 -5.96 -24.84 2.12
C TYR A 86 -6.83 -25.84 2.90
N HIS A 87 -6.83 -27.12 2.51
CA HIS A 87 -7.74 -28.11 3.09
C HIS A 87 -7.28 -28.70 4.43
N SER A 88 -5.98 -28.68 4.71
CA SER A 88 -5.40 -29.29 5.94
C SER A 88 -4.70 -28.26 6.82
N GLY A 89 -4.02 -27.27 6.22
CA GLY A 89 -3.31 -26.23 6.96
C GLY A 89 -4.23 -25.18 7.57
N MET A 90 -5.19 -24.64 6.82
CA MET A 90 -6.12 -23.62 7.31
C MET A 90 -6.96 -24.09 8.52
N PRO A 91 -7.50 -25.32 8.55
CA PRO A 91 -8.16 -25.84 9.75
C PRO A 91 -7.26 -25.89 10.99
N GLU A 92 -5.98 -26.25 10.82
CA GLU A 92 -5.02 -26.27 11.92
C GLU A 92 -4.66 -24.85 12.39
N LEU A 93 -4.44 -23.91 11.47
CA LEU A 93 -4.26 -22.49 11.81
C LEU A 93 -5.46 -21.94 12.57
N LEU A 94 -6.69 -22.25 12.14
CA LEU A 94 -7.91 -21.85 12.83
C LEU A 94 -7.97 -22.41 14.25
N ARG A 95 -7.61 -23.70 14.43
CA ARG A 95 -7.52 -24.33 15.75
C ARG A 95 -6.50 -23.62 16.65
N VAL A 96 -5.33 -23.28 16.11
CA VAL A 96 -4.26 -22.58 16.84
C VAL A 96 -4.70 -21.17 17.21
N HIS A 97 -5.28 -20.42 16.26
CA HIS A 97 -5.85 -19.10 16.49
C HIS A 97 -6.85 -19.14 17.65
N ASP A 98 -7.85 -20.03 17.58
CA ASP A 98 -8.91 -20.11 18.59
C ASP A 98 -8.36 -20.52 19.98
N ALA A 99 -7.31 -21.35 20.03
CA ALA A 99 -6.65 -21.74 21.27
C ALA A 99 -5.79 -20.62 21.88
N GLN A 100 -5.26 -19.73 21.05
CA GLN A 100 -4.36 -18.65 21.47
C GLN A 100 -5.02 -17.27 21.56
N PHE A 101 -6.28 -17.14 21.13
CA PHE A 101 -7.03 -15.90 21.22
C PHE A 101 -7.15 -15.43 22.68
N GLY A 102 -6.63 -14.25 22.96
CA GLY A 102 -6.54 -13.63 24.30
C GLY A 102 -5.20 -13.85 25.01
N THR A 103 -4.36 -14.79 24.57
CA THR A 103 -3.10 -15.13 25.24
C THR A 103 -1.86 -14.82 24.41
N ALA A 104 -1.89 -15.09 23.09
CA ALA A 104 -0.81 -14.77 22.15
C ALA A 104 -0.59 -13.26 21.98
N SER A 105 0.54 -12.89 21.36
CA SER A 105 0.84 -11.49 21.04
C SER A 105 -0.20 -10.90 20.09
N VAL A 106 -0.26 -9.57 20.00
CA VAL A 106 -1.17 -8.90 19.07
C VAL A 106 -0.79 -9.23 17.64
N GLU A 107 0.51 -9.17 17.34
CA GLU A 107 1.11 -9.42 16.04
C GLU A 107 0.82 -10.85 15.56
N GLU A 108 0.94 -11.86 16.43
CA GLU A 108 0.67 -13.26 16.08
C GLU A 108 -0.80 -13.47 15.67
N ILE A 109 -1.74 -12.92 16.43
CA ILE A 109 -3.16 -13.06 16.13
C ILE A 109 -3.50 -12.34 14.82
N LEU A 110 -3.04 -11.09 14.64
CA LEU A 110 -3.33 -10.36 13.41
C LEU A 110 -2.65 -10.97 12.19
N TYR A 111 -1.46 -11.56 12.35
CA TYR A 111 -0.77 -12.26 11.28
C TYR A 111 -1.51 -13.54 10.85
N LEU A 112 -2.10 -14.28 11.79
CA LEU A 112 -3.00 -15.40 11.44
C LEU A 112 -4.23 -14.92 10.67
N LEU A 113 -4.85 -13.81 11.08
CA LEU A 113 -5.98 -13.22 10.37
C LEU A 113 -5.59 -12.77 8.95
N LYS A 114 -4.37 -12.22 8.78
CA LYS A 114 -3.81 -11.89 7.46
C LYS A 114 -3.79 -13.13 6.56
N ILE A 115 -3.30 -14.27 7.06
CA ILE A 115 -3.25 -15.51 6.27
C ILE A 115 -4.67 -16.01 5.94
N PHE A 116 -5.63 -15.93 6.87
CA PHE A 116 -7.02 -16.28 6.55
C PHE A 116 -7.62 -15.40 5.45
N ALA A 117 -7.34 -14.09 5.49
CA ALA A 117 -7.76 -13.15 4.45
C ALA A 117 -7.12 -13.47 3.10
N MET A 118 -5.81 -13.69 3.06
CA MET A 118 -5.04 -14.03 1.86
C MET A 118 -5.52 -15.33 1.19
N TYR A 119 -5.91 -16.34 1.97
CA TYR A 119 -6.48 -17.60 1.44
C TYR A 119 -8.00 -17.52 1.20
N ARG A 120 -8.65 -16.39 1.53
CA ARG A 120 -10.12 -16.24 1.60
C ARG A 120 -10.79 -17.40 2.35
N TYR A 121 -10.16 -17.87 3.42
CA TYR A 121 -10.64 -19.00 4.21
C TYR A 121 -11.79 -18.55 5.12
N ARG A 122 -13.04 -18.84 4.71
CA ARG A 122 -14.27 -18.30 5.31
C ARG A 122 -14.33 -18.45 6.83
N GLU A 123 -14.12 -19.66 7.35
CA GLU A 123 -14.19 -19.94 8.78
C GLU A 123 -13.14 -19.18 9.60
N GLY A 124 -11.99 -18.90 8.98
CA GLY A 124 -10.95 -18.03 9.55
C GLY A 124 -11.33 -16.56 9.52
N CYS A 125 -11.84 -16.08 8.38
CA CYS A 125 -12.30 -14.70 8.21
C CYS A 125 -13.44 -14.32 9.17
N GLU A 126 -14.30 -15.28 9.56
CA GLU A 126 -15.32 -15.09 10.61
C GLU A 126 -14.74 -14.66 11.98
N ARG A 127 -13.42 -14.79 12.19
CA ARG A 127 -12.75 -14.33 13.42
C ARG A 127 -12.35 -12.86 13.38
N ILE A 128 -12.27 -12.25 12.20
CA ILE A 128 -11.90 -10.84 12.02
C ILE A 128 -12.79 -9.91 12.85
N PRO A 129 -14.13 -9.99 12.81
CA PRO A 129 -14.99 -9.05 13.57
C PRO A 129 -14.79 -9.14 15.07
N ARG A 130 -14.62 -10.37 15.58
CA ARG A 130 -14.35 -10.60 17.00
C ARG A 130 -13.01 -9.98 17.41
N ALA A 131 -11.98 -10.11 16.59
CA ALA A 131 -10.66 -9.56 16.87
C ALA A 131 -10.63 -8.03 16.76
N ALA A 132 -11.25 -7.47 15.72
CA ALA A 132 -11.32 -6.02 15.47
C ALA A 132 -12.00 -5.25 16.61
N ARG A 133 -12.98 -5.88 17.27
CA ARG A 133 -13.70 -5.31 18.43
C ARG A 133 -13.05 -5.60 19.78
N HIS A 134 -11.98 -6.39 19.81
CA HIS A 134 -11.38 -6.82 21.06
C HIS A 134 -10.35 -5.77 21.54
N PRO A 135 -10.44 -5.25 22.78
CA PRO A 135 -9.59 -4.16 23.26
C PRO A 135 -8.08 -4.42 23.18
N ARG A 136 -7.67 -5.70 23.25
CA ARG A 136 -6.26 -6.10 23.11
C ARG A 136 -5.74 -5.94 21.69
N TYR A 137 -6.59 -6.16 20.68
CA TYR A 137 -6.16 -6.32 19.28
C TYR A 137 -6.52 -5.12 18.40
N GLN A 138 -7.50 -4.32 18.81
CA GLN A 138 -8.06 -3.23 18.00
C GLN A 138 -7.06 -2.13 17.59
N ASN A 139 -5.89 -2.03 18.23
CA ASN A 139 -4.85 -1.04 17.91
C ASN A 139 -3.62 -1.63 17.22
N GLY A 140 -3.67 -2.88 16.75
CA GLY A 140 -2.53 -3.49 16.06
C GLY A 140 -2.37 -2.97 14.63
N PHE A 141 -1.15 -2.57 14.27
CA PHE A 141 -0.84 -1.96 12.96
C PHE A 141 -1.14 -2.87 11.76
N LEU A 142 -1.18 -4.19 11.95
CA LEU A 142 -1.45 -5.15 10.88
C LEU A 142 -2.90 -5.11 10.36
N TRP A 143 -3.82 -4.38 10.99
CA TRP A 143 -5.20 -4.30 10.51
C TRP A 143 -5.32 -3.82 9.06
N GLN A 144 -4.52 -2.83 8.66
CA GLN A 144 -4.49 -2.35 7.28
C GLN A 144 -4.12 -3.47 6.32
N VAL A 145 -3.09 -4.27 6.65
CA VAL A 145 -2.66 -5.41 5.84
C VAL A 145 -3.75 -6.49 5.80
N VAL A 146 -4.40 -6.80 6.93
CA VAL A 146 -5.48 -7.80 6.99
C VAL A 146 -6.61 -7.44 6.03
N PHE A 147 -7.04 -6.17 6.01
CA PHE A 147 -8.09 -5.73 5.10
C PHE A 147 -7.63 -5.61 3.65
N GLN A 148 -6.41 -5.14 3.38
CA GLN A 148 -5.83 -5.11 2.03
C GLN A 148 -5.81 -6.50 1.37
N GLN A 149 -5.47 -7.55 2.12
CA GLN A 149 -5.50 -8.92 1.59
C GLN A 149 -6.89 -9.38 1.13
N LEU A 150 -7.96 -8.79 1.67
CA LEU A 150 -9.33 -9.08 1.22
C LEU A 150 -9.68 -8.39 -0.11
N SER A 151 -8.94 -7.34 -0.48
CA SER A 151 -9.17 -6.54 -1.69
C SER A 151 -8.22 -6.86 -2.84
N MET A 152 -7.14 -7.63 -2.62
CA MET A 152 -6.08 -7.83 -3.63
C MET A 152 -6.54 -8.32 -5.01
N ASP A 153 -7.63 -9.10 -5.11
CA ASP A 153 -8.14 -9.57 -6.41
C ASP A 153 -9.30 -8.71 -6.96
N LEU A 154 -9.55 -7.53 -6.39
CA LEU A 154 -10.55 -6.58 -6.92
C LEU A 154 -9.99 -5.79 -8.12
N ASP A 155 -8.68 -5.57 -8.15
CA ASP A 155 -7.98 -4.77 -9.17
C ASP A 155 -7.55 -5.58 -10.39
N ASP A 156 -7.71 -6.91 -10.37
CA ASP A 156 -7.41 -7.74 -11.53
C ASP A 156 -8.44 -7.42 -12.63
N ASP A 157 -7.98 -6.66 -13.62
CA ASP A 157 -8.66 -6.26 -14.86
C ASP A 157 -9.42 -7.44 -15.49
N ASN A 158 -10.63 -7.71 -14.98
CA ASN A 158 -11.60 -8.51 -15.68
C ASN A 158 -12.11 -7.64 -16.84
N GLU A 159 -11.32 -7.60 -17.91
CA GLU A 159 -11.56 -6.92 -19.19
C GLU A 159 -12.94 -7.27 -19.81
N PHE A 160 -13.68 -8.22 -19.22
CA PHE A 160 -14.97 -8.73 -19.68
C PHE A 160 -16.07 -8.91 -18.63
N GLY A 161 -15.98 -8.34 -17.41
CA GLY A 161 -17.10 -8.45 -16.45
C GLY A 161 -17.04 -7.51 -15.26
N THR A 162 -18.21 -6.99 -14.85
CA THR A 162 -18.40 -6.37 -13.53
C THR A 162 -17.91 -7.32 -12.45
N PRO A 163 -17.05 -6.88 -11.52
CA PRO A 163 -16.62 -7.68 -10.38
C PRO A 163 -17.86 -8.28 -9.70
N GLN A 164 -17.96 -9.61 -9.69
CA GLN A 164 -19.04 -10.24 -8.95
C GLN A 164 -18.67 -10.11 -7.47
N ALA A 165 -19.48 -9.39 -6.70
CA ALA A 165 -19.28 -9.23 -5.27
C ALA A 165 -19.10 -10.61 -4.60
N ASP A 166 -17.89 -10.85 -4.08
CA ASP A 166 -17.60 -12.04 -3.29
C ASP A 166 -18.47 -11.99 -2.03
N PRO A 167 -19.39 -12.96 -1.80
CA PRO A 167 -20.25 -12.96 -0.64
C PRO A 167 -19.47 -12.87 0.68
N LEU A 168 -18.24 -13.40 0.73
CA LEU A 168 -17.39 -13.30 1.92
C LEU A 168 -17.12 -11.84 2.31
N LEU A 169 -16.82 -10.97 1.34
CA LEU A 169 -16.49 -9.56 1.59
C LEU A 169 -17.72 -8.81 2.09
N THR A 170 -18.87 -9.02 1.43
CA THR A 170 -20.13 -8.38 1.83
C THR A 170 -20.61 -8.87 3.20
N ASP A 171 -20.51 -10.18 3.47
CA ASP A 171 -20.87 -10.78 4.77
C ASP A 171 -20.00 -10.20 5.89
N LEU A 172 -18.68 -10.08 5.65
CA LEU A 172 -17.74 -9.57 6.63
C LEU A 172 -17.93 -8.07 6.91
N CYS A 173 -18.15 -7.28 5.85
CA CYS A 173 -18.48 -5.86 5.95
C CYS A 173 -19.78 -5.67 6.75
N ASP A 174 -20.84 -6.41 6.44
CA ASP A 174 -22.09 -6.34 7.19
C ASP A 174 -21.91 -6.77 8.65
N GLU A 175 -21.13 -7.82 8.92
CA GLU A 175 -20.85 -8.28 10.28
C GLU A 175 -20.06 -7.26 11.09
N LEU A 176 -19.14 -6.50 10.47
CA LEU A 176 -18.36 -5.43 11.12
C LEU A 176 -19.17 -4.14 11.36
N ARG A 177 -20.23 -3.91 10.60
CA ARG A 177 -21.04 -2.67 10.66
C ARG A 177 -21.66 -2.39 12.05
N ASN A 178 -21.97 -3.41 12.85
CA ASN A 178 -22.64 -3.20 14.13
C ASN A 178 -22.28 -4.26 15.21
N PRO A 179 -21.63 -3.87 16.32
CA PRO A 179 -21.08 -2.53 16.60
C PRO A 179 -19.86 -2.24 15.72
N LEU A 180 -19.56 -0.97 15.45
CA LEU A 180 -18.34 -0.63 14.73
C LEU A 180 -17.09 -1.03 15.54
N PRO A 181 -15.99 -1.44 14.90
CA PRO A 181 -14.69 -1.55 15.56
C PRO A 181 -14.28 -0.21 16.16
N GLN A 182 -13.28 -0.23 17.05
CA GLN A 182 -12.71 0.95 17.70
C GLN A 182 -11.20 1.00 17.47
N GLY A 183 -10.56 2.14 17.73
CA GLY A 183 -9.11 2.28 17.55
C GLY A 183 -8.65 2.12 16.10
N PHE A 184 -7.40 1.68 15.89
CA PHE A 184 -6.83 1.55 14.54
C PHE A 184 -7.58 0.58 13.62
N ALA A 185 -8.21 -0.46 14.18
CA ALA A 185 -9.06 -1.39 13.43
C ALA A 185 -10.26 -0.68 12.77
N ALA A 186 -10.79 0.38 13.39
CA ALA A 186 -11.87 1.16 12.83
C ALA A 186 -11.43 1.97 11.60
N ILE A 187 -10.22 2.54 11.64
CA ILE A 187 -9.62 3.26 10.52
C ILE A 187 -9.37 2.32 9.35
N ALA A 188 -8.70 1.19 9.61
CA ALA A 188 -8.44 0.21 8.56
C ALA A 188 -9.73 -0.35 7.95
N TYR A 189 -10.78 -0.52 8.77
CA TYR A 189 -12.11 -0.90 8.30
C TYR A 189 -12.80 0.20 7.49
N LEU A 190 -12.59 1.47 7.84
CA LEU A 190 -13.08 2.62 7.08
C LEU A 190 -12.45 2.67 5.68
N ASP A 191 -11.12 2.54 5.59
CA ASP A 191 -10.40 2.53 4.31
C ASP A 191 -10.89 1.41 3.39
N TRP A 192 -11.03 0.19 3.95
CA TRP A 192 -11.57 -0.94 3.23
C TRP A 192 -13.03 -0.70 2.79
N SER A 193 -13.85 -0.09 3.64
CA SER A 193 -15.23 0.25 3.29
C SER A 193 -15.32 1.28 2.17
N ASN A 194 -14.42 2.28 2.16
CA ASN A 194 -14.30 3.26 1.09
C ASN A 194 -13.97 2.58 -0.25
N GLU A 195 -13.02 1.65 -0.23
CA GLU A 195 -12.62 0.85 -1.40
C GLU A 195 -13.78 -0.03 -1.92
N LEU A 196 -14.50 -0.71 -1.03
CA LEU A 196 -15.68 -1.50 -1.42
C LEU A 196 -16.78 -0.63 -2.05
N CYS A 197 -17.00 0.58 -1.52
CA CYS A 197 -17.97 1.52 -2.10
C CYS A 197 -17.49 2.09 -3.45
N ARG A 198 -16.20 2.40 -3.59
CA ARG A 198 -15.61 2.89 -4.86
C ARG A 198 -15.72 1.86 -5.97
N ASN A 199 -15.55 0.58 -5.64
CA ASN A 199 -15.71 -0.55 -6.56
C ASN A 199 -17.18 -1.02 -6.72
N GLU A 200 -18.16 -0.27 -6.21
CA GLU A 200 -19.59 -0.61 -6.28
C GLU A 200 -19.96 -2.00 -5.69
N LEU A 201 -19.16 -2.51 -4.75
CA LEU A 201 -19.37 -3.82 -4.13
C LEU A 201 -20.37 -3.79 -2.96
N ILE A 202 -20.58 -2.62 -2.37
CA ILE A 202 -21.58 -2.39 -1.33
C ILE A 202 -22.38 -1.10 -1.59
N ASP A 203 -23.70 -1.17 -1.38
CA ASP A 203 -24.61 -0.03 -1.60
C ASP A 203 -24.68 0.95 -0.42
N VAL A 204 -24.33 0.48 0.78
CA VAL A 204 -24.50 1.23 2.03
C VAL A 204 -23.19 1.23 2.80
N HIS A 205 -22.58 2.40 2.89
CA HIS A 205 -21.37 2.59 3.65
C HIS A 205 -21.59 2.23 5.14
N PRO A 206 -20.74 1.40 5.77
CA PRO A 206 -20.95 0.95 7.15
C PRO A 206 -20.96 2.06 8.20
N PHE A 207 -20.25 3.15 7.93
CA PHE A 207 -20.25 4.35 8.78
C PHE A 207 -21.46 5.26 8.53
N ASP A 208 -22.42 4.90 7.66
CA ASP A 208 -23.74 5.54 7.54
C ASP A 208 -24.67 5.16 8.72
N SER A 209 -24.20 5.39 9.94
CA SER A 209 -24.89 5.13 11.20
C SER A 209 -24.59 6.24 12.21
N VAL A 210 -25.37 6.36 13.29
CA VAL A 210 -25.11 7.41 14.31
C VAL A 210 -23.71 7.27 14.91
N GLU A 211 -23.32 6.05 15.29
CA GLU A 211 -21.98 5.76 15.82
C GLU A 211 -20.88 6.10 14.80
N GLY A 212 -21.06 5.68 13.54
CA GLY A 212 -20.08 5.97 12.49
C GLY A 212 -19.94 7.45 12.20
N MET A 213 -21.04 8.21 12.21
CA MET A 213 -21.02 9.66 12.00
C MET A 213 -20.30 10.40 13.14
N ASP A 214 -20.50 9.95 14.39
CA ASP A 214 -19.80 10.52 15.53
C ASP A 214 -18.28 10.26 15.41
N MET A 215 -17.87 9.04 15.00
CA MET A 215 -16.46 8.72 14.76
C MET A 215 -15.82 9.54 13.64
N LEU A 216 -16.50 9.67 12.49
CA LEU A 216 -16.02 10.45 11.36
C LEU A 216 -15.88 11.94 11.71
N GLU A 217 -16.81 12.46 12.52
CA GLU A 217 -16.71 13.83 13.02
C GLU A 217 -15.53 14.00 13.96
N ASP A 218 -15.32 13.08 14.89
CA ASP A 218 -14.19 13.14 15.81
C ASP A 218 -12.85 13.15 15.05
N TRP A 219 -12.69 12.29 14.04
CA TRP A 219 -11.48 12.27 13.19
C TRP A 219 -11.31 13.54 12.35
N LEU A 220 -12.38 14.09 11.77
CA LEU A 220 -12.31 15.33 11.00
C LEU A 220 -12.12 16.58 11.86
N ALA A 221 -12.47 16.51 13.15
CA ALA A 221 -12.29 17.61 14.09
C ALA A 221 -10.94 17.53 14.83
N ASP A 222 -10.19 16.43 14.70
CA ASP A 222 -8.88 16.31 15.30
C ASP A 222 -7.90 17.29 14.64
N SER A 223 -7.01 17.84 15.47
CA SER A 223 -5.99 18.80 15.07
C SER A 223 -4.58 18.25 15.25
N ASP A 224 -4.45 17.00 15.71
CA ASP A 224 -3.18 16.29 15.82
C ASP A 224 -2.66 15.88 14.44
N PRO A 225 -1.51 16.41 13.99
CA PRO A 225 -0.92 16.03 12.71
C PRO A 225 -0.64 14.54 12.56
N ASP A 226 -0.41 13.81 13.66
CA ASP A 226 -0.14 12.38 13.64
C ASP A 226 -1.41 11.56 13.30
N GLU A 227 -2.60 12.16 13.43
CA GLU A 227 -3.90 11.54 13.13
C GLU A 227 -4.55 12.08 11.85
N PHE A 228 -3.89 12.96 11.11
CA PHE A 228 -4.43 13.56 9.89
C PHE A 228 -4.77 12.53 8.79
N SER A 229 -4.08 11.38 8.75
CA SER A 229 -4.46 10.28 7.86
C SER A 229 -5.87 9.77 8.15
N TYR A 230 -6.32 9.79 9.41
CA TYR A 230 -7.67 9.35 9.80
C TYR A 230 -8.73 10.34 9.30
N ALA A 231 -8.44 11.63 9.40
CA ALA A 231 -9.28 12.69 8.84
C ALA A 231 -9.40 12.56 7.32
N GLN A 232 -8.31 12.20 6.63
CA GLN A 232 -8.34 11.96 5.18
C GLN A 232 -9.26 10.79 4.83
N SER A 233 -9.08 9.63 5.47
CA SER A 233 -9.96 8.46 5.29
C SER A 233 -11.43 8.81 5.57
N ALA A 234 -11.68 9.61 6.60
CA ALA A 234 -13.03 10.07 6.95
C ALA A 234 -13.62 11.00 5.89
N ALA A 235 -12.82 11.87 5.28
CA ALA A 235 -13.25 12.78 4.22
C ALA A 235 -13.64 12.03 2.94
N VAL A 236 -12.90 10.98 2.57
CA VAL A 236 -13.23 10.09 1.44
C VAL A 236 -14.61 9.45 1.65
N ALA A 237 -14.88 8.94 2.85
CA ALA A 237 -16.13 8.25 3.16
C ALA A 237 -17.38 9.09 2.95
N ILE A 238 -17.26 10.43 3.07
CA ILE A 238 -18.38 11.37 2.94
C ILE A 238 -19.15 11.12 1.63
N ASN A 239 -18.49 10.69 0.55
CA ASN A 239 -19.08 10.45 -0.77
C ASN A 239 -20.34 9.52 -0.71
N TRP A 240 -20.34 8.56 0.22
CA TRP A 240 -21.35 7.50 0.30
C TRP A 240 -22.30 7.61 1.51
N LEU A 241 -22.21 8.68 2.32
CA LEU A 241 -23.02 8.84 3.55
C LEU A 241 -24.37 9.52 3.29
N ARG A 242 -25.44 9.27 4.04
CA ARG A 242 -26.74 9.94 3.78
C ARG A 242 -26.83 11.35 4.37
N LEU A 243 -27.74 12.17 3.81
CA LEU A 243 -28.13 13.45 4.39
C LEU A 243 -28.92 13.25 5.71
N PRO A 244 -28.84 14.20 6.67
CA PRO A 244 -28.15 15.50 6.62
C PRO A 244 -26.69 15.48 7.11
N ALA A 245 -26.21 14.38 7.68
CA ALA A 245 -24.91 14.30 8.33
C ALA A 245 -23.75 14.66 7.40
N ARG A 246 -23.84 14.23 6.13
CA ARG A 246 -22.94 14.59 5.04
C ARG A 246 -22.58 16.08 4.98
N SER A 247 -23.53 17.01 5.09
CA SER A 247 -23.25 18.45 4.97
C SER A 247 -22.39 19.00 6.12
N ARG A 248 -22.52 18.41 7.31
CA ARG A 248 -21.71 18.79 8.48
C ARG A 248 -20.28 18.29 8.31
N LEU A 249 -20.10 17.04 7.91
CA LEU A 249 -18.78 16.44 7.70
C LEU A 249 -18.01 17.14 6.56
N VAL A 250 -18.68 17.50 5.47
CA VAL A 250 -18.07 18.33 4.40
C VAL A 250 -17.54 19.64 4.95
N ALA A 251 -18.30 20.32 5.83
CA ALA A 251 -17.85 21.58 6.39
C ALA A 251 -16.58 21.40 7.24
N LEU A 252 -16.51 20.33 8.04
CA LEU A 252 -15.30 19.99 8.81
C LEU A 252 -14.12 19.67 7.89
N ALA A 253 -14.31 18.84 6.86
CA ALA A 253 -13.25 18.49 5.92
C ALA A 253 -12.70 19.71 5.15
N ILE A 254 -13.59 20.61 4.71
CA ILE A 254 -13.19 21.85 4.00
C ILE A 254 -12.46 22.83 4.93
N ASP A 255 -12.80 22.88 6.21
CA ASP A 255 -12.16 23.77 7.20
C ASP A 255 -10.92 23.12 7.86
N HIS A 256 -10.57 21.88 7.51
CA HIS A 256 -9.47 21.13 8.10
C HIS A 256 -8.09 21.76 7.78
N PRO A 257 -7.10 21.75 8.69
CA PRO A 257 -5.78 22.35 8.44
C PRO A 257 -4.97 21.69 7.31
N GLN A 258 -5.12 20.38 7.10
CA GLN A 258 -4.40 19.65 6.05
C GLN A 258 -5.12 19.72 4.70
N MET A 259 -4.39 20.12 3.65
CA MET A 259 -4.96 20.33 2.31
C MET A 259 -5.46 19.03 1.66
N MET A 260 -4.87 17.87 1.96
CA MET A 260 -5.39 16.58 1.46
C MET A 260 -6.82 16.32 1.95
N VAL A 261 -7.11 16.56 3.23
CA VAL A 261 -8.48 16.43 3.77
C VAL A 261 -9.44 17.41 3.11
N GLN A 262 -8.99 18.64 2.85
CA GLN A 262 -9.79 19.63 2.11
C GLN A 262 -10.07 19.19 0.68
N LEU A 263 -9.09 18.57 0.00
CA LEU A 263 -9.22 18.03 -1.35
C LEU A 263 -10.30 16.94 -1.38
N GLU A 264 -10.24 15.97 -0.46
CA GLU A 264 -11.24 14.90 -0.37
C GLU A 264 -12.64 15.46 -0.05
N GLY A 265 -12.73 16.41 0.88
CA GLY A 265 -13.98 17.11 1.20
C GLY A 265 -14.56 17.88 0.02
N ALA A 266 -13.70 18.49 -0.80
CA ALA A 266 -14.10 19.19 -2.02
C ALA A 266 -14.57 18.22 -3.12
N TRP A 267 -13.89 17.09 -3.31
CA TRP A 267 -14.31 16.05 -4.24
C TRP A 267 -15.68 15.49 -3.86
N ALA A 268 -15.85 15.09 -2.60
CA ALA A 268 -17.13 14.62 -2.09
C ALA A 268 -18.23 15.67 -2.31
N ALA A 269 -18.00 16.93 -1.94
CA ALA A 269 -19.00 17.99 -2.16
C ALA A 269 -19.32 18.24 -3.65
N ALA A 270 -18.32 18.15 -4.53
CA ALA A 270 -18.46 18.35 -5.96
C ALA A 270 -19.25 17.21 -6.62
N SER A 271 -19.11 15.95 -6.15
CA SER A 271 -19.85 14.79 -6.67
C SER A 271 -21.37 14.90 -6.54
N TRP A 272 -21.86 15.78 -5.66
CA TRP A 272 -23.30 16.08 -5.52
C TRP A 272 -23.70 17.44 -6.09
N GLY A 273 -22.86 18.03 -6.94
CA GLY A 273 -23.16 19.24 -7.71
C GLY A 273 -22.84 20.56 -7.01
N SER A 274 -21.92 20.58 -6.04
CA SER A 274 -21.48 21.84 -5.41
C SER A 274 -20.52 22.61 -6.32
N ASP A 275 -21.02 23.65 -6.99
CA ASP A 275 -20.19 24.54 -7.83
C ASP A 275 -19.04 25.24 -7.07
N SER A 276 -19.23 25.52 -5.78
CA SER A 276 -18.15 26.08 -4.95
C SER A 276 -17.03 25.08 -4.70
N ALA A 277 -17.37 23.78 -4.58
CA ALA A 277 -16.39 22.73 -4.40
C ALA A 277 -15.63 22.44 -5.70
N VAL A 278 -16.30 22.46 -6.86
CA VAL A 278 -15.62 22.41 -8.17
C VAL A 278 -14.61 23.56 -8.33
N LYS A 279 -14.95 24.77 -7.89
CA LYS A 279 -14.00 25.89 -7.87
C LYS A 279 -12.82 25.70 -6.92
N MET A 280 -13.00 24.90 -5.86
CA MET A 280 -11.94 24.56 -4.92
C MET A 280 -11.00 23.53 -5.54
N LEU A 281 -11.53 22.45 -6.13
CA LEU A 281 -10.76 21.48 -6.92
C LEU A 281 -9.95 22.16 -8.03
N SER A 282 -10.58 23.07 -8.78
CA SER A 282 -9.90 23.89 -9.80
C SER A 282 -8.71 24.69 -9.27
N ARG A 283 -8.76 25.14 -7.99
CA ARG A 283 -7.60 25.78 -7.34
C ARG A 283 -6.54 24.76 -6.93
N PHE A 284 -6.94 23.58 -6.43
CA PHE A 284 -6.00 22.51 -6.10
C PHE A 284 -5.27 21.97 -7.33
N CYS A 285 -5.84 22.07 -8.53
CA CYS A 285 -5.10 21.84 -9.79
C CYS A 285 -3.88 22.77 -9.98
N LEU A 286 -3.75 23.85 -9.21
CA LEU A 286 -2.60 24.76 -9.25
C LEU A 286 -1.60 24.50 -8.10
N GLU A 287 -1.93 23.59 -7.18
CA GLU A 287 -1.06 23.19 -6.07
C GLU A 287 -0.25 21.96 -6.49
N ARG A 288 1.08 22.09 -6.56
CA ARG A 288 1.96 21.08 -7.20
C ARG A 288 1.77 19.66 -6.66
N GLY A 289 1.67 19.51 -5.33
CA GLY A 289 1.46 18.21 -4.67
C GLY A 289 0.05 17.65 -4.77
N LEU A 290 -0.94 18.46 -5.14
CA LEU A 290 -2.36 18.05 -5.22
C LEU A 290 -2.91 18.03 -6.64
N SER A 291 -2.17 18.58 -7.59
CA SER A 291 -2.63 18.86 -8.94
C SER A 291 -3.11 17.60 -9.67
N VAL A 292 -2.36 16.50 -9.55
CA VAL A 292 -2.70 15.19 -10.14
C VAL A 292 -4.07 14.72 -9.65
N ALA A 293 -4.21 14.50 -8.34
CA ALA A 293 -5.47 14.04 -7.74
C ALA A 293 -6.64 15.01 -7.99
N ALA A 294 -6.43 16.32 -7.91
CA ALA A 294 -7.48 17.31 -8.15
C ALA A 294 -7.99 17.29 -9.61
N ARG A 295 -7.12 17.00 -10.58
CA ARG A 295 -7.51 16.85 -11.98
C ARG A 295 -8.25 15.55 -12.21
N GLU A 296 -7.75 14.44 -11.69
CA GLU A 296 -8.43 13.14 -11.76
C GLU A 296 -9.84 13.22 -11.17
N TYR A 297 -10.00 13.91 -10.04
CA TYR A 297 -11.31 14.19 -9.45
C TYR A 297 -12.20 15.07 -10.32
N LEU A 298 -11.66 16.04 -11.06
CA LEU A 298 -12.47 16.81 -12.01
C LEU A 298 -12.84 16.00 -13.25
N GLU A 299 -11.96 15.10 -13.71
CA GLU A 299 -12.22 14.16 -14.81
C GLU A 299 -13.29 13.14 -14.43
N GLU A 300 -13.18 12.50 -13.25
CA GLU A 300 -14.18 11.57 -12.71
C GLU A 300 -15.59 12.20 -12.63
N LEU A 301 -15.64 13.51 -12.37
CA LEU A 301 -16.88 14.26 -12.23
C LEU A 301 -17.43 14.82 -13.55
N ASP A 302 -16.83 14.49 -14.70
CA ASP A 302 -17.13 15.07 -16.02
C ASP A 302 -17.02 16.62 -16.01
N ARG A 303 -16.04 17.16 -15.27
CA ARG A 303 -15.79 18.60 -15.04
C ARG A 303 -14.40 19.04 -15.49
N GLU A 304 -13.85 18.45 -16.55
CA GLU A 304 -12.56 18.87 -17.10
C GLU A 304 -12.59 20.33 -17.55
N ASP A 305 -13.77 20.88 -17.89
CA ASP A 305 -13.98 22.29 -18.19
C ASP A 305 -13.47 23.23 -17.08
N ALA A 306 -13.42 22.76 -15.83
CA ALA A 306 -12.97 23.52 -14.67
C ALA A 306 -11.45 23.45 -14.45
N ILE A 307 -10.72 22.54 -15.10
CA ILE A 307 -9.26 22.43 -14.97
C ILE A 307 -8.62 23.71 -15.57
N PRO A 308 -7.79 24.46 -14.84
CA PRO A 308 -7.12 25.65 -15.37
C PRO A 308 -6.17 25.32 -16.53
N GLY A 309 -5.98 26.27 -17.46
CA GLY A 309 -5.05 26.08 -18.58
C GLY A 309 -3.60 25.86 -18.14
N ILE A 310 -3.16 26.48 -17.03
CA ILE A 310 -1.82 26.29 -16.45
C ILE A 310 -1.63 24.85 -15.96
N ALA A 311 -2.68 24.24 -15.41
CA ALA A 311 -2.62 22.85 -14.93
C ALA A 311 -2.51 21.83 -16.07
N ARG A 312 -2.67 22.26 -17.33
CA ARG A 312 -2.47 21.47 -18.56
C ARG A 312 -1.18 21.83 -19.30
N ASP A 313 -0.38 22.74 -18.74
CA ASP A 313 0.90 23.07 -19.33
C ASP A 313 1.87 21.90 -19.09
N PRO A 314 2.49 21.32 -20.13
CA PRO A 314 3.27 20.09 -19.98
C PRO A 314 4.38 20.18 -18.92
N ASP A 315 5.01 21.34 -18.74
CA ASP A 315 6.05 21.52 -17.72
C ASP A 315 5.44 21.48 -16.32
N PHE A 316 4.25 22.04 -16.14
CA PHE A 316 3.52 21.98 -14.87
C PHE A 316 2.95 20.58 -14.58
N GLU A 317 2.47 19.87 -15.61
CA GLU A 317 2.03 18.48 -15.48
C GLU A 317 3.18 17.60 -15.00
N ALA A 318 4.34 17.68 -15.67
CA ALA A 318 5.53 16.93 -15.30
C ALA A 318 6.03 17.30 -13.89
N MET A 319 6.00 18.59 -13.53
CA MET A 319 6.37 19.03 -12.17
C MET A 319 5.41 18.48 -11.11
N SER A 320 4.11 18.45 -11.40
CA SER A 320 3.10 17.90 -10.48
C SER A 320 3.25 16.39 -10.32
N GLU A 321 3.57 15.68 -11.41
CA GLU A 321 3.87 14.24 -11.39
C GLU A 321 5.09 13.94 -10.50
N MET A 322 6.19 14.69 -10.66
CA MET A 322 7.35 14.57 -9.78
C MET A 322 7.00 14.84 -8.31
N CYS A 323 6.24 15.90 -8.03
CA CYS A 323 5.78 16.21 -6.68
C CYS A 323 4.89 15.11 -6.07
N HIS A 324 4.04 14.49 -6.87
CA HIS A 324 3.19 13.38 -6.47
C HIS A 324 4.04 12.14 -6.15
N TRP A 325 4.95 11.77 -7.04
CA TRP A 325 5.86 10.63 -6.86
C TRP A 325 6.74 10.80 -5.61
N LEU A 326 7.38 11.96 -5.44
CA LEU A 326 8.20 12.26 -4.27
C LEU A 326 7.38 12.24 -2.96
N GLY A 327 6.09 12.58 -3.04
CA GLY A 327 5.16 12.52 -1.92
C GLY A 327 4.75 11.10 -1.51
N HIS A 328 5.07 10.08 -2.29
CA HIS A 328 4.72 8.70 -1.99
C HIS A 328 5.45 8.20 -0.71
N PRO A 329 4.82 7.40 0.17
CA PRO A 329 5.44 6.92 1.41
C PRO A 329 6.70 6.06 1.23
N GLY A 330 6.85 5.44 0.05
CA GLY A 330 8.06 4.69 -0.33
C GLY A 330 9.24 5.57 -0.73
N GLU A 331 9.00 6.87 -0.93
CA GLU A 331 10.00 7.89 -1.29
C GLU A 331 10.25 8.82 -0.10
N PHE A 332 9.86 10.11 -0.18
CA PHE A 332 10.01 11.05 0.94
C PHE A 332 8.75 11.16 1.81
N GLY A 333 7.61 10.60 1.38
CA GLY A 333 6.34 10.66 2.10
C GLY A 333 5.73 12.08 2.22
N ARG A 334 6.32 13.08 1.55
CA ARG A 334 5.85 14.47 1.53
C ARG A 334 6.31 15.20 0.28
N THR A 335 5.50 16.14 -0.20
CA THR A 335 5.86 17.02 -1.33
C THR A 335 7.02 17.95 -0.95
N PRO A 336 7.98 18.22 -1.86
CA PRO A 336 9.09 19.14 -1.58
C PRO A 336 8.62 20.58 -1.37
N GLU A 337 9.33 21.37 -0.54
CA GLU A 337 9.00 22.79 -0.37
C GLU A 337 9.33 23.61 -1.61
N ASP A 338 10.36 23.22 -2.36
CA ASP A 338 10.71 23.84 -3.63
C ASP A 338 11.06 22.81 -4.70
N ILE A 339 10.67 23.13 -5.93
CA ILE A 339 10.95 22.34 -7.12
C ILE A 339 11.10 23.29 -8.31
N GLU A 340 12.19 23.14 -9.06
CA GLU A 340 12.53 23.95 -10.22
C GLU A 340 12.81 23.06 -11.45
N LEU A 341 12.34 23.50 -12.61
CA LEU A 341 12.69 22.86 -13.88
C LEU A 341 14.16 23.16 -14.20
N LEU A 342 14.99 22.12 -14.19
CA LEU A 342 16.41 22.20 -14.51
C LEU A 342 16.64 22.17 -16.02
N ASP A 343 15.99 21.24 -16.71
CA ASP A 343 16.07 21.05 -18.16
C ASP A 343 14.81 20.37 -18.69
N SER A 344 14.44 20.66 -19.94
CA SER A 344 13.42 19.91 -20.68
C SER A 344 13.84 19.81 -22.14
N ARG A 345 13.75 18.59 -22.70
CA ARG A 345 14.09 18.35 -24.11
C ARG A 345 13.35 17.14 -24.66
N THR A 346 13.05 17.20 -25.96
CA THR A 346 12.61 16.04 -26.72
C THR A 346 13.81 15.34 -27.31
N LEU A 347 13.95 14.04 -27.00
CA LEU A 347 15.05 13.21 -27.49
C LEU A 347 14.54 11.80 -27.78
N TYR A 348 15.25 11.05 -28.64
CA TYR A 348 14.98 9.63 -28.79
C TYR A 348 15.41 8.93 -27.50
N TRP A 349 14.49 8.23 -26.84
CA TRP A 349 14.74 7.57 -25.56
C TRP A 349 14.91 6.06 -25.79
N PRO A 350 16.14 5.52 -25.70
CA PRO A 350 16.40 4.12 -26.00
C PRO A 350 15.56 3.12 -25.18
N PRO A 351 15.29 3.33 -23.88
CA PRO A 351 14.46 2.42 -23.09
C PRO A 351 13.08 2.14 -23.70
N THR A 352 12.41 3.17 -24.20
CA THR A 352 11.06 3.06 -24.79
C THR A 352 11.07 2.95 -26.31
N GLY A 353 12.18 3.31 -26.98
CA GLY A 353 12.35 3.17 -28.42
C GLY A 353 11.59 4.21 -29.25
N ASP A 354 11.23 5.35 -28.65
CA ASP A 354 10.49 6.45 -29.27
C ASP A 354 11.11 7.83 -28.96
N GLU A 355 10.72 8.86 -29.72
CA GLU A 355 11.01 10.25 -29.33
C GLU A 355 10.00 10.70 -28.28
N ARG A 356 10.50 11.20 -27.15
CA ARG A 356 9.67 11.74 -26.07
C ARG A 356 10.30 12.95 -25.43
N THR A 357 9.46 13.77 -24.81
CA THR A 357 9.92 14.87 -23.97
C THR A 357 10.23 14.34 -22.59
N LEU A 358 11.39 14.71 -22.08
CA LEU A 358 11.83 14.42 -20.73
C LEU A 358 12.03 15.74 -19.99
N TRP A 359 11.77 15.72 -18.69
CA TRP A 359 11.95 16.86 -17.80
C TRP A 359 12.86 16.45 -16.64
N LEU A 360 13.82 17.30 -16.32
CA LEU A 360 14.63 17.20 -15.11
C LEU A 360 14.18 18.26 -14.13
N PHE A 361 13.83 17.84 -12.92
CA PHE A 361 13.47 18.73 -11.84
C PHE A 361 14.48 18.63 -10.72
N ARG A 362 14.97 19.78 -10.26
CA ARG A 362 15.68 19.87 -9.00
C ARG A 362 14.67 20.16 -7.90
N PHE A 363 14.73 19.42 -6.80
CA PHE A 363 13.87 19.62 -5.64
C PHE A 363 14.67 19.83 -4.37
N HIS A 364 14.02 20.42 -3.37
CA HIS A 364 14.61 20.73 -2.08
C HIS A 364 13.65 20.38 -0.94
N TYR A 365 14.19 19.72 0.08
CA TYR A 365 13.54 19.45 1.34
C TYR A 365 14.22 20.20 2.49
N THR A 366 13.39 20.86 3.31
CA THR A 366 13.84 21.45 4.57
C THR A 366 13.95 20.35 5.62
N PRO A 367 15.03 20.32 6.43
CA PRO A 367 15.18 19.41 7.56
C PRO A 367 13.95 19.41 8.47
N THR A 368 13.45 18.22 8.83
CA THR A 368 12.33 18.06 9.77
C THR A 368 12.80 18.12 11.22
N ASP A 369 14.03 17.69 11.49
CA ASP A 369 14.64 17.65 12.82
C ASP A 369 15.89 18.54 12.95
N ASP A 370 16.15 18.98 14.17
CA ASP A 370 17.34 19.76 14.54
C ASP A 370 18.61 18.91 14.36
N GLY A 371 19.25 19.00 13.19
CA GLY A 371 20.54 18.36 12.91
C GLY A 371 20.65 17.76 11.52
N ASP A 372 19.54 17.58 10.81
CA ASP A 372 19.56 17.06 9.44
C ASP A 372 19.99 18.14 8.46
N GLU A 373 20.70 17.73 7.41
CA GLU A 373 21.08 18.62 6.31
C GLU A 373 19.92 18.72 5.30
N PRO A 374 19.74 19.88 4.63
CA PRO A 374 18.76 19.99 3.58
C PRO A 374 19.01 18.96 2.49
N GLU A 375 17.97 18.21 2.11
CA GLU A 375 18.09 17.22 1.06
C GLU A 375 17.76 17.89 -0.28
N VAL A 376 18.71 17.83 -1.21
CA VAL A 376 18.58 18.37 -2.56
C VAL A 376 18.83 17.25 -3.53
N GLY A 377 17.88 17.03 -4.44
CA GLY A 377 17.98 15.97 -5.44
C GLY A 377 17.55 16.43 -6.82
N VAL A 378 17.73 15.53 -7.78
CA VAL A 378 17.22 15.68 -9.14
C VAL A 378 16.39 14.46 -9.49
N GLY A 379 15.23 14.69 -10.09
CA GLY A 379 14.37 13.64 -10.63
C GLY A 379 14.08 13.84 -12.10
N LEU A 380 13.76 12.75 -12.78
CA LEU A 380 13.36 12.74 -14.18
C LEU A 380 11.88 12.36 -14.31
N VAL A 381 11.18 13.03 -15.22
CA VAL A 381 9.79 12.76 -15.63
C VAL A 381 9.73 12.61 -17.15
N GLY A 382 8.72 11.86 -17.63
CA GLY A 382 8.42 11.68 -19.06
C GLY A 382 8.68 10.27 -19.59
N SER A 383 9.39 9.44 -18.81
CA SER A 383 9.44 7.98 -18.99
C SER A 383 8.99 7.28 -17.72
N ILE A 384 9.88 6.58 -17.02
CA ILE A 384 9.62 6.18 -15.63
C ILE A 384 10.01 7.34 -14.74
N THR A 385 9.04 7.90 -14.01
CA THR A 385 9.29 8.95 -13.03
C THR A 385 10.09 8.40 -11.86
N ALA A 386 11.28 8.97 -11.63
CA ALA A 386 12.21 8.46 -10.64
C ALA A 386 13.29 9.49 -10.26
N THR A 387 13.94 9.24 -9.13
CA THR A 387 15.19 9.87 -8.69
C THR A 387 16.25 8.80 -8.48
N LEU A 388 17.48 9.03 -8.96
CA LEU A 388 18.59 8.12 -8.71
C LEU A 388 19.42 8.63 -7.53
N TYR A 389 18.98 8.29 -6.33
CA TYR A 389 19.65 8.63 -5.08
C TYR A 389 21.12 8.19 -5.12
N ASP A 390 22.02 9.04 -4.63
CA ASP A 390 23.48 8.84 -4.61
C ASP A 390 24.18 8.66 -5.98
N GLU A 391 23.44 8.75 -7.10
CA GLU A 391 24.00 8.65 -8.46
C GLU A 391 23.89 9.94 -9.24
N THR A 392 22.83 10.73 -9.01
CA THR A 392 22.63 12.03 -9.66
C THR A 392 22.73 13.17 -8.67
N GLU A 393 23.51 14.20 -9.00
CA GLU A 393 23.68 15.41 -8.20
C GLU A 393 23.16 16.66 -8.96
N PRO A 394 22.66 17.69 -8.26
CA PRO A 394 22.14 18.91 -8.89
C PRO A 394 23.15 19.74 -9.71
N ASP A 395 24.45 19.52 -9.52
CA ASP A 395 25.53 20.22 -10.24
C ASP A 395 26.02 19.47 -11.49
N MET A 396 25.54 18.24 -11.71
CA MET A 396 25.75 17.51 -12.95
C MET A 396 25.07 18.23 -14.12
N THR A 397 25.62 18.05 -15.32
CA THR A 397 24.97 18.56 -16.53
C THR A 397 23.71 17.75 -16.84
N PRO A 398 22.68 18.36 -17.47
CA PRO A 398 21.47 17.64 -17.87
C PRO A 398 21.76 16.36 -18.66
N GLU A 399 22.73 16.41 -19.57
CA GLU A 399 23.14 15.27 -20.39
C GLU A 399 23.67 14.08 -19.58
N GLU A 400 24.38 14.35 -18.49
CA GLU A 400 24.92 13.31 -17.59
C GLU A 400 23.80 12.67 -16.77
N ILE A 401 22.83 13.48 -16.33
CA ILE A 401 21.64 12.98 -15.60
C ILE A 401 20.77 12.12 -16.52
N TYR A 402 20.47 12.58 -17.74
CA TYR A 402 19.75 11.76 -18.73
C TYR A 402 20.48 10.45 -19.03
N ALA A 403 21.83 10.47 -19.11
CA ALA A 403 22.62 9.27 -19.35
C ALA A 403 22.45 8.23 -18.24
N LEU A 404 22.48 8.64 -16.97
CA LEU A 404 22.29 7.73 -15.83
C LEU A 404 20.87 7.16 -15.77
N HIS A 405 19.85 8.00 -15.95
CA HIS A 405 18.45 7.53 -16.03
C HIS A 405 18.23 6.56 -17.19
N CYS A 406 18.84 6.81 -18.35
CA CYS A 406 18.76 5.90 -19.49
C CYS A 406 19.37 4.52 -19.15
N CYS A 407 20.53 4.49 -18.48
CA CYS A 407 21.16 3.24 -18.05
C CYS A 407 20.29 2.48 -17.05
N TRP A 408 19.77 3.20 -16.04
CA TRP A 408 18.93 2.63 -14.99
C TRP A 408 17.65 2.03 -15.56
N GLU A 409 16.96 2.77 -16.44
CA GLU A 409 15.71 2.29 -17.05
C GLU A 409 15.93 1.03 -17.90
N LEU A 410 17.04 0.96 -18.66
CA LEU A 410 17.43 -0.25 -19.39
C LEU A 410 17.70 -1.43 -18.44
N GLU A 411 18.36 -1.18 -17.30
CA GLU A 411 18.69 -2.20 -16.31
C GLU A 411 17.42 -2.79 -15.67
N ILE A 412 16.51 -1.94 -15.17
CA ILE A 412 15.29 -2.41 -14.48
C ILE A 412 14.29 -3.06 -15.44
N THR A 413 14.32 -2.71 -16.72
CA THR A 413 13.49 -3.34 -17.76
C THR A 413 14.12 -4.62 -18.33
N GLY A 414 15.35 -4.97 -17.92
CA GLY A 414 16.07 -6.15 -18.41
C GLY A 414 16.47 -6.04 -19.89
N ASP A 415 16.63 -4.82 -20.40
CA ASP A 415 16.97 -4.59 -21.80
C ASP A 415 18.44 -5.02 -22.07
N PRO A 416 18.71 -5.78 -23.16
CA PRO A 416 20.06 -6.24 -23.48
C PRO A 416 21.07 -5.14 -23.81
N ARG A 417 20.61 -3.89 -23.99
CA ARG A 417 21.46 -2.70 -24.18
C ARG A 417 21.92 -2.10 -22.86
N ALA A 418 21.40 -2.54 -21.71
CA ALA A 418 21.85 -2.09 -20.40
C ALA A 418 23.37 -2.32 -20.25
N PRO A 419 24.15 -1.33 -19.79
CA PRO A 419 25.57 -1.52 -19.57
C PRO A 419 25.83 -2.43 -18.36
N GLU A 420 26.98 -3.11 -18.33
CA GLU A 420 27.40 -3.90 -17.17
C GLU A 420 27.59 -3.04 -15.91
N GLU A 421 28.04 -1.80 -16.09
CA GLU A 421 28.18 -0.79 -15.03
C GLU A 421 27.45 0.49 -15.45
N ARG A 422 26.54 0.96 -14.60
CA ARG A 422 25.81 2.21 -14.77
C ARG A 422 26.74 3.40 -14.52
N THR A 423 27.17 4.03 -15.61
CA THR A 423 28.09 5.18 -15.62
C THR A 423 27.60 6.24 -16.60
N VAL A 424 28.01 7.48 -16.36
CA VAL A 424 27.73 8.62 -17.25
C VAL A 424 28.26 8.36 -18.66
N GLU A 425 29.48 7.87 -18.80
CA GLU A 425 30.09 7.60 -20.10
C GLU A 425 29.33 6.54 -20.90
N ALA A 426 28.89 5.47 -20.24
CA ALA A 426 28.10 4.41 -20.88
C ALA A 426 26.76 4.96 -21.39
N GLY A 427 26.02 5.69 -20.54
CA GLY A 427 24.73 6.27 -20.93
C GLY A 427 24.86 7.29 -22.06
N LEU A 428 25.86 8.16 -22.00
CA LEU A 428 26.13 9.12 -23.08
C LEU A 428 26.48 8.42 -24.40
N SER A 429 27.18 7.28 -24.36
CA SER A 429 27.45 6.48 -25.55
C SER A 429 26.15 5.97 -26.18
N ILE A 430 25.27 5.38 -25.36
CA ILE A 430 23.98 4.83 -25.81
C ILE A 430 23.09 5.93 -26.43
N LEU A 431 23.00 7.08 -25.76
CA LEU A 431 22.18 8.20 -26.24
C LEU A 431 22.75 8.81 -27.55
N ARG A 432 24.08 8.93 -27.68
CA ARG A 432 24.73 9.42 -28.91
C ARG A 432 24.54 8.50 -30.11
N GLU A 433 24.53 7.19 -29.91
CA GLU A 433 24.27 6.22 -30.97
C GLU A 433 22.92 6.43 -31.66
N HIS A 434 21.96 7.03 -30.93
CA HIS A 434 20.61 7.32 -31.41
C HIS A 434 20.39 8.80 -31.77
N GLY A 435 21.43 9.63 -31.71
CA GLY A 435 21.35 11.06 -32.05
C GLY A 435 20.65 11.92 -31.00
N SER A 436 20.56 11.45 -29.76
CA SER A 436 19.80 12.07 -28.67
C SER A 436 20.58 13.16 -27.89
N VAL A 437 21.92 13.20 -28.03
CA VAL A 437 22.83 14.16 -27.38
C VAL A 437 24.08 14.45 -28.20
#